data_AF-A0A553WCU9-F1
#
_entry.id   AF-A0A553WCU9-F1
#
_cell.length_a   1.000
_cell.length_b   1.000
_cell.length_c   1.000
_cell.angle_alpha   90.00
_cell.angle_beta   90.00
_cell.angle_gamma   90.00
#
_symmetry.space_group_name_H-M   'P 1'
#
loop_
_entity.id
_entity.type
_entity.pdbx_description
1 polymer ?
#
loop_
_entity_poly.entity_id
_entity_poly.type
_entity_poly.pdbx_seq_one_letter_code
_entity_poly.pdbx_strand_id
1 'polypeptide(L)'
;MRMNAHCLSKDLRWQRRYFFSWIALVFFGCAAFAMGEEGTLAITAQALFFLAAFAVIIWPLCAAFQVECDRYGNPKQGRNP
;
A
#
# COMPACT_ATOMS: atom_id res chain seq x y z
N MET A 1 -17.03 -6.11 11.17
CA MET A 1 -16.11 -6.72 10.19
C MET A 1 -15.01 -7.43 10.96
N ARG A 2 -14.64 -8.66 10.58
CA ARG A 2 -13.56 -9.41 11.25
C ARG A 2 -12.26 -9.10 10.52
N MET A 3 -11.22 -8.72 11.25
CA MET A 3 -9.91 -8.43 10.65
C MET A 3 -9.19 -9.74 10.32
N ASN A 4 -8.99 -10.01 9.03
CA ASN A 4 -8.48 -11.29 8.53
C ASN A 4 -7.00 -11.19 8.10
N ALA A 5 -6.14 -10.67 8.98
CA ALA A 5 -4.72 -10.41 8.68
C ALA A 5 -3.95 -11.68 8.25
N HIS A 6 -4.22 -12.83 8.88
CA HIS A 6 -3.55 -14.10 8.53
C HIS A 6 -3.87 -14.54 7.10
N CYS A 7 -5.10 -14.34 6.66
CA CYS A 7 -5.55 -14.69 5.32
C CYS A 7 -4.99 -13.71 4.27
N LEU A 8 -4.96 -12.41 4.57
CA LEU A 8 -4.29 -11.41 3.73
C LEU A 8 -2.80 -11.75 3.52
N SER A 9 -2.13 -12.23 4.58
CA SER A 9 -0.72 -12.66 4.51
C SER A 9 -0.47 -13.90 3.64
N LYS A 10 -1.52 -14.61 3.22
CA LYS A 10 -1.41 -15.73 2.27
C LYS A 10 -1.77 -15.34 0.84
N ASP A 11 -2.30 -14.14 0.61
CA ASP A 11 -2.59 -13.66 -0.74
C ASP A 11 -1.33 -13.10 -1.42
N LEU A 12 -0.65 -13.96 -2.17
CA LEU A 12 0.54 -13.60 -2.95
C LEU A 12 0.29 -12.47 -3.95
N ARG A 13 -0.92 -12.34 -4.51
CA ARG A 13 -1.23 -11.26 -5.47
C ARG A 13 -1.30 -9.93 -4.75
N TRP A 14 -1.96 -9.89 -3.60
CA TRP A 14 -2.02 -8.70 -2.75
C TRP A 14 -0.62 -8.32 -2.25
N GLN A 15 0.16 -9.29 -1.75
CA GLN A 15 1.54 -9.04 -1.32
C GLN A 15 2.41 -8.46 -2.43
N ARG A 16 2.30 -8.98 -3.66
CA ARG A 16 3.04 -8.46 -4.81
C ARG A 16 2.64 -7.02 -5.15
N ARG A 17 1.34 -6.68 -5.11
CA ARG A 17 0.85 -5.30 -5.31
C ARG A 17 1.37 -4.36 -4.21
N TYR A 18 1.32 -4.81 -2.96
CA TYR A 18 1.82 -4.06 -1.82
C TYR A 18 3.34 -3.80 -1.94
N PHE A 19 4.11 -4.82 -2.31
CA PHE A 19 5.54 -4.70 -2.56
C PHE A 19 5.87 -3.70 -3.67
N PHE A 20 5.18 -3.77 -4.82
CA PHE A 20 5.38 -2.80 -5.90
C PHE A 20 4.99 -1.37 -5.49
N SER A 21 4.01 -1.21 -4.61
CA SER A 21 3.61 0.10 -4.09
C SER A 21 4.72 0.71 -3.23
N TRP A 22 5.40 -0.10 -2.41
CA TRP A 22 6.59 0.33 -1.69
C TRP A 22 7.73 0.72 -2.62
N ILE A 23 8.00 -0.07 -3.65
CA ILE A 23 9.03 0.27 -4.66
C ILE A 23 8.71 1.62 -5.31
N ALA A 24 7.47 1.82 -5.77
CA ALA A 24 7.03 3.07 -6.38
C ALA A 24 7.17 4.25 -5.41
N LEU A 25 6.81 4.06 -4.14
CA LEU A 25 6.96 5.08 -3.09
C LEU A 25 8.42 5.48 -2.91
N VAL A 26 9.34 4.51 -2.86
CA VAL A 26 10.79 4.79 -2.73
C VAL A 26 11.30 5.59 -3.92
N PHE A 27 10.97 5.18 -5.16
CA PHE A 27 11.38 5.93 -6.35
C PHE A 27 10.80 7.34 -6.38
N PHE A 28 9.52 7.51 -6.02
CA PHE A 28 8.90 8.82 -5.93
C PHE A 28 9.57 9.68 -4.85
N GLY A 29 9.86 9.11 -3.68
CA GLY A 29 10.58 9.79 -2.61
C GLY A 29 11.97 10.24 -3.06
N CYS A 30 12.77 9.36 -3.67
CA CYS A 30 14.06 9.74 -4.23
C CYS A 30 13.96 10.91 -5.20
N ALA A 31 12.98 10.89 -6.11
CA ALA A 31 12.77 12.01 -7.04
C ALA A 31 12.32 13.29 -6.33
N ALA A 32 11.36 13.20 -5.40
CA ALA A 32 10.81 14.35 -4.66
C ALA A 32 11.85 15.06 -3.80
N PHE A 33 12.69 14.30 -3.08
CA PHE A 33 13.73 14.87 -2.23
C PHE A 33 14.99 15.28 -3.01
N ALA A 34 15.22 14.73 -4.21
CA ALA A 34 16.31 15.20 -5.09
C ALA A 34 16.05 16.61 -5.68
N MET A 35 14.81 17.11 -5.66
CA MET A 35 14.47 18.45 -6.14
C MET A 35 14.95 19.59 -5.21
N GLY A 36 15.48 19.26 -4.03
CA GLY A 36 15.90 20.23 -3.01
C GLY A 36 14.77 20.67 -2.09
N GLU A 37 15.02 21.71 -1.30
CA GLU A 37 14.10 22.22 -0.27
C GLU A 37 13.38 23.52 -0.69
N GLU A 38 13.81 24.13 -1.79
CA GLU A 38 13.30 25.42 -2.24
C GLU A 38 12.37 25.30 -3.44
N GLY A 39 11.33 26.15 -3.44
CA GLY A 39 10.36 26.23 -4.52
C GLY A 39 9.09 25.42 -4.29
N THR A 40 7.96 25.97 -4.73
CA THR A 40 6.62 25.40 -4.55
C THR A 40 6.51 23.97 -5.07
N LEU A 41 7.23 23.65 -6.15
CA LEU A 41 7.20 22.33 -6.77
C LEU A 41 7.87 21.26 -5.89
N ALA A 42 9.01 21.59 -5.25
CA ALA A 42 9.69 20.67 -4.35
C ALA A 42 8.85 20.38 -3.10
N ILE A 43 8.29 21.43 -2.47
CA ILE A 43 7.43 21.32 -1.28
C ILE A 43 6.19 20.47 -1.59
N THR A 44 5.52 20.72 -2.72
CA THR A 44 4.33 19.96 -3.11
C THR A 44 4.65 18.49 -3.41
N ALA A 45 5.78 18.20 -4.08
CA ALA A 45 6.22 16.83 -4.32
C ALA A 45 6.49 16.07 -3.02
N GLN A 46 7.18 16.69 -2.06
CA GLN A 46 7.45 16.09 -0.74
C GLN A 46 6.16 15.89 0.07
N ALA A 47 5.23 16.86 0.06
CA ALA A 47 3.94 16.70 0.72
C ALA A 47 3.11 15.54 0.13
N LEU A 48 3.10 15.42 -1.21
CA LEU A 48 2.47 14.29 -1.89
C LEU A 48 3.13 12.95 -1.55
N PHE A 49 4.46 12.94 -1.34
CA PHE A 49 5.17 11.73 -0.91
C PHE A 49 4.66 11.25 0.44
N PHE A 50 4.55 12.14 1.43
CA PHE A 50 4.04 11.77 2.75
C PHE A 50 2.58 11.30 2.68
N LEU A 51 1.74 11.99 1.91
CA LEU A 51 0.35 11.58 1.70
C LEU A 51 0.26 10.16 1.11
N ALA A 52 1.05 9.86 0.08
CA ALA A 52 1.13 8.54 -0.51
C ALA A 52 1.69 7.49 0.47
N ALA A 53 2.71 7.85 1.27
CA ALA A 53 3.31 6.95 2.24
C ALA A 53 2.31 6.51 3.31
N PHE A 54 1.52 7.44 3.86
CA PHE A 54 0.47 7.12 4.80
C PHE A 54 -0.61 6.23 4.19
N ALA A 55 -1.00 6.48 2.94
CA ALA A 55 -1.96 5.64 2.24
C ALA A 55 -1.45 4.19 2.09
N VAL A 56 -0.19 4.01 1.70
CA VAL A 56 0.44 2.69 1.58
C VAL A 56 0.52 1.99 2.95
N ILE A 57 0.86 2.69 4.03
CA ILE A 57 0.94 2.13 5.39
C ILE A 57 -0.44 1.67 5.91
N ILE A 58 -1.50 2.43 5.63
CA ILE A 58 -2.86 2.13 6.11
C ILE A 58 -3.54 1.05 5.26
N TRP A 59 -3.18 0.92 3.99
CA TRP A 59 -3.77 -0.05 3.06
C TRP A 59 -3.88 -1.49 3.61
N PRO A 60 -2.86 -2.12 4.22
CA PRO A 60 -2.99 -3.47 4.80
C PRO A 60 -4.10 -3.57 5.84
N LEU A 61 -4.31 -2.54 6.66
CA LEU A 61 -5.36 -2.52 7.67
C LEU A 61 -6.73 -2.55 6.99
N CYS A 62 -6.95 -1.67 6.00
CA CYS A 62 -8.21 -1.64 5.23
C CYS A 62 -8.44 -2.95 4.47
N ALA A 63 -7.40 -3.47 3.82
CA ALA A 63 -7.47 -4.72 3.05
C ALA A 63 -7.79 -5.93 3.94
N ALA A 64 -7.28 -5.95 5.18
CA ALA A 64 -7.57 -7.02 6.13
C ALA A 64 -9.05 -7.06 6.57
N PHE A 65 -9.79 -5.95 6.48
CA PHE A 65 -11.23 -5.92 6.74
C PHE A 65 -12.08 -6.32 5.52
N GLN A 66 -11.51 -6.21 4.31
CA GLN A 66 -12.20 -6.49 3.05
C GLN A 66 -11.96 -7.91 2.51
N VAL A 67 -10.87 -8.57 2.92
CA VAL A 67 -10.53 -9.91 2.42
C VAL A 67 -11.47 -10.99 2.99
N GLU A 68 -12.09 -11.74 2.08
CA GLU A 68 -12.88 -12.92 2.42
C GLU A 68 -12.03 -14.18 2.44
N CYS A 69 -12.20 -14.99 3.48
CA CYS A 69 -11.41 -16.19 3.71
C CYS A 69 -12.29 -17.43 3.69
N ASP A 70 -11.73 -18.53 3.20
CA ASP A 70 -12.35 -19.83 3.29
C ASP A 70 -12.30 -20.39 4.72
N ARG A 71 -12.90 -21.57 4.93
CA ARG A 71 -12.91 -22.26 6.23
C ARG A 71 -11.50 -22.66 6.71
N TYR A 72 -10.52 -22.69 5.82
CA TYR A 72 -9.12 -23.05 6.08
C TYR A 72 -8.21 -21.82 6.27
N GLY A 73 -8.77 -20.61 6.21
CA GLY A 73 -8.02 -19.36 6.36
C GLY A 73 -7.19 -18.98 5.13
N ASN A 74 -7.54 -19.47 3.95
CA ASN A 74 -6.98 -19.05 2.67
C ASN A 74 -7.87 -17.98 2.01
N PRO A 75 -7.30 -17.05 1.22
CA PRO A 75 -8.09 -16.08 0.49
C PRO A 75 -9.01 -16.78 -0.52
N LYS A 76 -10.30 -16.46 -0.51
CA LYS A 76 -11.22 -16.96 -1.54
C LYS A 76 -10.82 -16.37 -2.88
N GLN A 77 -10.38 -17.22 -3.81
CA GLN A 77 -9.97 -16.80 -5.13
C GLN A 77 -11.21 -16.45 -5.97
N GLY A 78 -11.72 -15.23 -5.81
CA GLY A 78 -12.88 -14.74 -6.54
C GLY A 78 -13.24 -13.33 -6.11
N ARG A 79 -13.17 -12.39 -7.07
CA ARG A 79 -13.34 -10.93 -6.92
C ARG A 79 -12.23 -10.21 -6.15
N ASN A 80 -11.11 -10.01 -6.83
CA ASN A 80 -10.61 -8.63 -6.89
C ASN A 80 -11.52 -7.91 -7.92
N PRO A 81 -12.29 -6.87 -7.57
CA PRO A 81 -12.48 -5.79 -8.53
C PRO A 81 -11.11 -5.17 -8.91
#